data_AF-A0A8T4Y6E7-F1
#
_entry.id   AF-A0A8T4Y6E7-F1
#
_cell.length_a   1.000
_cell.length_b   1.000
_cell.length_c   1.000
_cell.angle_alpha   90.00
_cell.angle_beta   90.00
_cell.angle_gamma   90.00
#
_symmetry.space_group_name_H-M   'P 1'
#
loop_
_entity.id
_entity.type
_entity.pdbx_description
1 polymer ?
#
loop_
_entity_poly.entity_id
_entity_poly.type
_entity_poly.pdbx_seq_one_letter_code
_entity_poly.pdbx_strand_id
1 'polypeptide(L)' 'MLDLSQITDFLKGLAAVSSVLILSYGGFTLMTSQNPNTRNEWKEIVVGVMIGLSLLFLAPLIAQTLSGGNYCA' A
#
# COMPACT_ATOMS: atom_id res chain seq x y z
N MET A 1 -15.30 6.94 22.63
CA MET A 1 -15.18 5.59 22.02
C MET A 1 -14.26 5.73 20.82
N LEU A 2 -13.27 4.84 20.66
CA LEU A 2 -12.41 4.82 19.47
C LEU A 2 -13.24 4.27 18.31
N ASP A 3 -13.56 5.12 17.34
CA ASP A 3 -14.33 4.75 16.16
C ASP A 3 -13.50 3.88 15.22
N LEU A 4 -14.13 2.88 14.59
CA LEU A 4 -13.50 1.99 13.61
C LEU A 4 -12.89 2.79 12.43
N SER A 5 -13.46 3.97 12.14
CA SER A 5 -12.94 4.92 11.15
C SER A 5 -11.56 5.45 11.53
N GLN A 6 -11.35 5.89 12.78
CA GLN A 6 -10.08 6.46 13.22
C GLN A 6 -8.94 5.43 13.16
N ILE A 7 -9.23 4.18 13.51
CA ILE A 7 -8.26 3.09 13.41
C ILE A 7 -7.88 2.81 11.95
N THR A 8 -8.86 2.86 11.05
CA THR A 8 -8.65 2.67 9.61
C THR A 8 -7.80 3.79 9.00
N ASP A 9 -8.08 5.04 9.36
CA ASP A 9 -7.33 6.20 8.87
C ASP A 9 -5.90 6.23 9.41
N PHE A 10 -5.69 5.83 10.66
CA PHE A 10 -4.36 5.65 11.22
C PHE A 10 -3.58 4.54 10.51
N LEU A 11 -4.20 3.39 10.24
CA LEU A 11 -3.57 2.29 9.49
C LEU A 11 -3.22 2.71 8.07
N LYS A 12 -4.10 3.44 7.38
CA LYS A 12 -3.85 4.02 6.06
C LYS A 12 -2.63 4.94 6.08
N GLY A 13 -2.56 5.84 7.05
CA GLY A 13 -1.42 6.74 7.22
C GLY A 13 -0.12 5.99 7.43
N LEU A 14 -0.12 4.99 8.33
CA LEU A 14 1.06 4.18 8.61
C LEU A 14 1.52 3.37 7.38
N ALA A 15 0.58 2.76 6.66
CA ALA A 15 0.86 2.00 5.45
C ALA A 15 1.39 2.88 4.32
N ALA A 16 0.89 4.11 4.18
CA ALA A 16 1.38 5.07 3.18
C ALA A 16 2.82 5.50 3.48
N VAL A 17 3.15 5.78 4.75
CA VAL A 17 4.52 6.16 5.13
C VAL A 17 5.49 4.98 4.93
N SER A 18 5.12 3.78 5.38
CA SER A 18 6.00 2.61 5.27
C SER A 18 6.24 2.21 3.80
N SER A 19 5.20 2.27 2.96
CA SER A 19 5.33 1.99 1.52
C SER A 19 6.27 2.98 0.83
N VAL A 20 6.20 4.28 1.14
CA VAL A 20 7.13 5.28 0.59
C VAL A 20 8.58 4.99 0.97
N LEU A 21 8.83 4.58 2.22
CA LEU A 21 10.18 4.21 2.68
C LEU A 21 10.72 2.99 1.94
N ILE A 22 9.90 1.94 1.80
CA ILE A 22 10.29 0.70 1.12
C ILE A 22 10.51 0.95 -0.38
N LEU A 23 9.64 1.72 -1.02
CA LEU A 23 9.79 2.09 -2.44
C LEU A 23 11.03 2.95 -2.68
N SER A 24 11.35 3.87 -1.76
CA SER A 24 12.55 4.69 -1.85
C SER A 24 13.81 3.81 -1.78
N TYR A 25 13.92 2.96 -0.75
CA TYR A 25 15.07 2.08 -0.58
C TYR A 25 15.18 1.02 -1.68
N GLY A 26 14.07 0.40 -2.05
CA GLY A 26 13.98 -0.57 -3.14
C GLY A 26 14.32 0.05 -4.49
N GLY A 27 13.89 1.29 -4.74
CA GLY A 27 14.24 2.07 -5.92
C GLY A 27 15.74 2.36 -6.02
N PHE A 28 16.37 2.79 -4.91
CA PHE A 28 17.82 2.96 -4.83
C PHE A 28 18.56 1.63 -5.11
N THR A 29 18.11 0.55 -4.48
CA THR A 29 18.75 -0.77 -4.63
C THR A 29 18.61 -1.31 -6.06
N LEU A 30 17.48 -1.06 -6.71
CA LEU A 30 17.23 -1.41 -8.12
C LEU A 30 18.12 -0.66 -9.11
N MET A 31 18.55 0.54 -8.75
CA MET A 31 19.40 1.40 -9.56
C MET A 31 20.89 1.11 -9.36
N THR A 32 21.30 0.74 -8.14
CA THR A 32 22.72 0.56 -7.79
C THR A 32 23.20 -0.90 -7.84
N SER A 33 22.30 -1.88 -7.70
CA SER A 33 22.72 -3.28 -7.67
C SER A 33 23.14 -3.80 -9.04
N GLN A 34 24.35 -4.38 -9.09
CA GLN A 34 24.88 -5.10 -10.27
C GLN A 34 24.56 -6.60 -10.25
N ASN A 35 24.05 -7.13 -9.13
CA ASN A 35 23.73 -8.55 -9.02
C ASN A 35 22.27 -8.80 -9.48
N PRO A 36 22.05 -9.61 -10.53
CA PRO A 36 20.71 -9.85 -11.07
C PRO A 36 19.76 -10.51 -10.07
N ASN A 37 20.26 -11.34 -9.15
CA ASN A 37 19.41 -12.02 -8.16
C ASN A 37 18.79 -11.02 -7.18
N THR A 38 19.62 -10.15 -6.61
CA THR A 38 19.14 -9.08 -5.71
C THR A 38 18.16 -8.14 -6.43
N ARG A 39 18.39 -7.87 -7.71
CA ARG A 39 17.51 -7.01 -8.50
C ARG A 39 16.14 -7.64 -8.72
N ASN A 40 16.05 -8.96 -8.83
CA ASN A 40 14.78 -9.65 -8.99
C ASN A 40 13.97 -9.68 -7.68
N GLU A 41 14.65 -9.93 -6.57
CA GLU A 41 14.05 -9.90 -5.22
C GLU A 41 13.44 -8.51 -4.91
N TRP A 42 14.20 -7.44 -5.15
CA TRP A 42 13.70 -6.08 -4.92
C TRP A 42 12.56 -5.68 -5.87
N LYS A 43 12.52 -6.20 -7.10
CA LYS A 43 11.36 -6.00 -7.99
C LYS A 43 10.11 -6.64 -7.42
N GLU A 44 10.20 -7.88 -6.92
CA GLU A 44 9.08 -8.58 -6.32
C GLU A 44 8.54 -7.83 -5.10
N ILE A 45 9.44 -7.35 -4.23
CA ILE A 45 9.08 -6.54 -3.06
C ILE A 45 8.37 -5.24 -3.48
N VAL A 46 8.93 -4.51 -4.45
CA VAL A 46 8.33 -3.26 -4.95
C VAL A 46 6.94 -3.50 -5.56
N VAL A 47 6.78 -4.57 -6.35
CA VAL A 47 5.48 -4.95 -6.92
C VAL A 47 4.49 -5.34 -5.83
N GLY A 48 4.91 -6.10 -4.82
CA GLY A 48 4.08 -6.45 -3.66
C GLY A 48 3.59 -5.24 -2.88
N VAL A 49 4.47 -4.25 -2.65
CA VAL A 49 4.10 -2.98 -2.00
C VAL A 49 3.08 -2.21 -2.82
N MET A 50 3.25 -2.15 -4.15
CA MET A 50 2.29 -1.48 -5.05
C MET A 50 0.90 -2.14 -5.03
N ILE A 51 0.85 -3.47 -5.04
CA ILE A 51 -0.41 -4.23 -4.96
C ILE A 51 -1.08 -4.02 -3.60
N GLY A 52 -0.32 -4.13 -2.52
CA GLY A 52 -0.82 -3.94 -1.15
C GLY A 52 -1.38 -2.54 -0.94
N LEU A 53 -0.67 -1.50 -1.40
CA LEU A 53 -1.15 -0.12 -1.35
C LEU A 53 -2.44 0.04 -2.16
N SER A 54 -2.48 -0.50 -3.37
CA SER A 54 -3.67 -0.43 -4.25
C SER A 54 -4.89 -1.06 -3.58
N LEU A 55 -4.75 -2.25 -2.99
CA LEU A 55 -5.83 -2.92 -2.27
C LEU A 55 -6.32 -2.11 -1.07
N LEU A 56 -5.42 -1.44 -0.35
CA LEU A 56 -5.76 -0.65 0.83
C LEU A 56 -6.68 0.54 0.48
N PHE A 57 -6.49 1.14 -0.70
CA PHE A 57 -7.37 2.20 -1.23
C PHE A 57 -8.61 1.66 -1.95
N LEU A 58 -8.51 0.54 -2.67
CA LEU A 58 -9.66 -0.06 -3.37
C LEU A 58 -10.65 -0.74 -2.42
N ALA A 59 -10.19 -1.35 -1.33
CA ALA A 59 -11.03 -2.08 -0.39
C ALA A 59 -12.27 -1.29 0.09
N PRO A 60 -12.15 -0.04 0.59
CA PRO A 60 -13.32 0.73 0.99
C PRO A 60 -14.22 1.08 -0.19
N LEU A 61 -13.67 1.34 -1.38
CA LEU A 61 -14.45 1.66 -2.57
C LEU A 61 -15.31 0.45 -3.01
N ILE A 62 -14.72 -0.74 -3.02
CA ILE A 62 -15.41 -1.99 -3.35
C ILE A 62 -16.47 -2.29 -2.29
N ALA A 63 -16.13 -2.14 -1.00
CA ALA A 63 -17.07 -2.37 0.09
C ALA A 63 -18.31 -1.45 0.01
N GLN A 64 -18.11 -0.18 -0.34
CA GLN A 64 -19.20 0.78 -0.56
C GLN A 64 -20.05 0.45 -1.78
N THR A 65 -19.41 0.00 -2.87
CA THR A 65 -20.12 -0.36 -4.11
C THR A 65 -20.96 -1.63 -3.92
N LEU A 66 -20.46 -2.61 -3.18
CA LEU A 66 -21.09 -3.92 -3.00
C LEU A 66 -22.21 -3.92 -1.96
N SER A 67 -22.13 -3.06 -0.95
CA SER A 67 -23.16 -2.90 0.08
C SER A 67 -24.41 -2.17 -0.43
N GLY A 68 -24.42 -1.69 -1.68
CA GLY A 68 -25.53 -0.94 -2.27
C GLY A 68 -25.78 0.42 -1.61
N GLY A 69 -24.85 0.92 -0.80
CA GLY A 69 -25.04 2.07 0.06
C GLY A 69 -24.35 3.32 -0.45
N ASN A 70 -25.13 4.25 -1.01
CA ASN A 70 -24.78 5.66 -1.00
C ASN A 70 -24.86 6.17 0.45
N TYR A 71 -23.78 6.07 1.22
CA TYR A 71 -23.61 6.86 2.45
C TYR A 71 -22.81 8.11 2.12
N CYS A 72 -23.45 8.99 1.37
CA CYS A 72 -23.19 10.42 1.41
C CYS A 72 -24.54 11.10 1.61
N ALA A 73 -24.84 11.42 2.86
CA ALA A 73 -25.16 12.79 3.22
C ALA A 73 -24.40 13.08 4.52
#